data_AF-A0A2R4P112-F1
#
_entry.id   AF-A0A2R4P112-F1
#
_cell.length_a   1.000
_cell.length_b   1.000
_cell.length_c   1.000
_cell.angle_alpha   90.00
_cell.angle_beta   90.00
_cell.angle_gamma   90.00
#
_symmetry.space_group_name_H-M   'P 1'
#
loop_
_entity.id
_entity.type
_entity.pdbx_description
1 polymer ?
#
loop_
_entity_poly.entity_id
_entity_poly.type
_entity_poly.pdbx_seq_one_letter_code
_entity_poly.pdbx_strand_id
1 'polypeptide(L)'
;MRNLLPPPWIKFPSIDPFSIGWRMGAGEDYRFKFNDWLKTLSQDEQREYQQLFSEPATWRGYWDERLGFDESTLFIKGDFVTDLWEREPRYELKWLKKRYNAGKSDKFLLFWGHQKSANLSASCLSQWYGSSFCEDEAKYICAEQYMMAKKAQCFGDKEALGQILSAKDPAQMKALGRQVRGFDAKVWDEVKFGVVLNASYLKFSQNALLRDFLLQTGSKILVEASPVDKIWGIGLGASDDNAQNPMKWRGQNLLGFALMRARDEIAKVYKNVHLCDAIELNLDHL
;
A
#
# COMPACT_ATOMS: atom_id res chain seq x y z
N MET A 1 20.86 21.12 7.49
CA MET A 1 20.30 19.84 7.02
C MET A 1 21.36 19.20 6.13
N ARG A 2 21.60 17.89 6.24
CA ARG A 2 22.35 17.19 5.19
C ARG A 2 21.44 17.20 3.95
N ASN A 3 21.97 17.50 2.77
CA ASN A 3 21.20 17.50 1.51
C ASN A 3 21.45 16.16 0.81
N LEU A 4 20.90 15.07 1.37
CA LEU A 4 21.11 13.74 0.82
C LEU A 4 20.23 13.52 -0.41
N LEU A 5 20.69 12.74 -1.38
CA LEU A 5 19.78 12.27 -2.44
C LEU A 5 18.77 11.28 -1.84
N PRO A 6 17.47 11.38 -2.16
CA PRO A 6 16.52 10.36 -1.76
C PRO A 6 16.83 9.01 -2.42
N PRO A 7 16.59 7.89 -1.74
CA PRO A 7 16.74 6.59 -2.38
C PRO A 7 15.72 6.43 -3.52
N PRO A 8 15.97 5.55 -4.51
CA PRO A 8 15.10 5.38 -5.68
C PRO A 8 13.61 5.21 -5.36
N TRP A 9 13.27 4.45 -4.31
CA TRP A 9 11.88 4.21 -3.89
C TRP A 9 11.18 5.41 -3.24
N ILE A 10 11.93 6.40 -2.76
CA ILE A 10 11.36 7.68 -2.27
C ILE A 10 11.25 8.67 -3.43
N LYS A 11 12.23 8.70 -4.34
CA LYS A 11 12.21 9.59 -5.51
C LYS A 11 11.10 9.20 -6.50
N PHE A 12 10.98 7.91 -6.79
CA PHE A 12 10.00 7.35 -7.73
C PHE A 12 9.16 6.26 -7.06
N PRO A 13 8.27 6.63 -6.12
CA PRO A 13 7.43 5.68 -5.38
C PRO A 13 6.41 4.95 -6.27
N SER A 14 6.30 5.31 -7.55
CA SER A 14 5.44 4.65 -8.53
C SER A 14 6.16 3.61 -9.38
N ILE A 15 7.49 3.61 -9.46
CA ILE A 15 8.23 2.70 -10.36
C ILE A 15 8.64 1.45 -9.58
N ASP A 16 8.17 0.29 -10.03
CA ASP A 16 8.54 -1.00 -9.44
C ASP A 16 10.06 -1.27 -9.62
N PRO A 17 10.77 -1.89 -8.66
CA PRO A 17 12.21 -2.15 -8.80
C PRO A 17 12.61 -2.96 -10.03
N PHE A 18 11.72 -3.81 -10.55
CA PHE A 18 11.94 -4.61 -11.76
C PHE A 18 11.37 -3.97 -13.03
N SER A 19 10.77 -2.78 -12.90
CA SER A 19 10.20 -2.04 -14.01
C SER A 19 11.23 -1.67 -15.06
N ILE A 20 10.80 -1.71 -16.31
CA ILE A 20 11.59 -1.20 -17.43
C ILE A 20 11.80 0.33 -17.34
N GLY A 21 10.99 1.02 -16.53
CA GLY A 21 11.13 2.46 -16.26
C GLY A 21 12.48 2.88 -15.64
N TRP A 22 13.23 1.94 -15.06
CA TRP A 22 14.61 2.16 -14.59
C TRP A 22 15.67 2.07 -15.68
N ARG A 23 15.29 1.66 -16.91
CA ARG A 23 16.18 1.45 -18.06
C ARG A 23 15.77 2.25 -19.30
N MET A 24 14.49 2.61 -19.42
CA MET A 24 13.93 3.33 -20.57
C MET A 24 12.82 4.29 -20.14
N GLY A 25 12.93 4.91 -18.97
CA GLY A 25 11.89 5.76 -18.41
C GLY A 25 12.43 6.82 -17.46
N ALA A 26 11.53 7.51 -16.75
CA ALA A 26 11.88 8.63 -15.88
C ALA A 26 12.87 8.29 -14.74
N GLY A 27 13.00 7.00 -14.40
CA GLY A 27 13.93 6.53 -13.35
C GLY A 27 15.37 6.34 -13.82
N GLU A 28 15.63 6.26 -15.12
CA GLU A 28 16.95 5.94 -15.68
C GLU A 28 18.03 6.95 -15.27
N ASP A 29 17.84 8.23 -15.64
CA ASP A 29 18.78 9.31 -15.33
C ASP A 29 19.05 9.43 -13.83
N TYR A 30 18.00 9.25 -13.03
CA TYR A 30 18.13 9.34 -11.59
C TYR A 30 18.89 8.16 -11.00
N ARG A 31 18.73 6.96 -11.54
CA ARG A 31 19.48 5.79 -11.08
C ARG A 31 20.98 5.99 -11.31
N PHE A 32 21.37 6.54 -12.45
CA PHE A 32 22.77 6.90 -12.71
C PHE A 32 23.27 7.97 -11.72
N LYS A 33 22.53 9.08 -11.60
CA LYS A 33 22.84 10.15 -10.65
C LYS A 33 22.99 9.64 -9.22
N PHE A 34 22.06 8.82 -8.76
CA PHE A 34 22.04 8.26 -7.41
C PHE A 34 23.25 7.36 -7.17
N ASN A 35 23.54 6.44 -8.10
CA ASN A 35 24.66 5.53 -7.98
C ASN A 35 26.00 6.25 -8.04
N ASP A 36 26.15 7.26 -8.91
CA ASP A 36 27.38 8.04 -9.00
C ASP A 36 27.61 8.88 -7.76
N TRP A 37 26.55 9.49 -7.21
CA TRP A 37 26.61 10.15 -5.91
C TRP A 37 26.97 9.17 -4.78
N LEU A 38 26.35 7.99 -4.72
CA LEU A 38 26.63 7.01 -3.67
C LEU A 38 28.10 6.56 -3.68
N LYS A 39 28.71 6.42 -4.87
CA LYS A 39 30.15 6.12 -5.03
C LYS A 39 31.07 7.23 -4.54
N THR A 40 30.59 8.47 -4.43
CA THR A 40 31.39 9.58 -3.86
C THR A 40 31.51 9.49 -2.34
N LEU A 41 30.63 8.75 -1.68
CA LEU A 41 30.63 8.55 -0.24
C LEU A 41 31.65 7.47 0.17
N SER A 42 32.28 7.67 1.33
CA SER A 42 33.08 6.63 1.98
C SER A 42 32.24 5.42 2.39
N GLN A 43 32.88 4.29 2.67
CA GLN A 43 32.15 3.08 3.11
C GLN A 43 31.34 3.29 4.39
N ASP A 44 31.85 4.11 5.33
CA ASP A 44 31.14 4.41 6.57
C ASP A 44 29.92 5.32 6.32
N GLU A 45 30.05 6.31 5.43
CA GLU A 45 28.92 7.16 5.01
C GLU A 45 27.86 6.38 4.24
N GLN A 46 28.25 5.42 3.39
CA GLN A 46 27.31 4.53 2.71
C GLN A 46 26.53 3.67 3.72
N ARG A 47 27.22 3.09 4.72
CA ARG A 47 26.55 2.32 5.80
C ARG A 47 25.62 3.19 6.62
N GLU A 48 26.03 4.42 6.96
CA GLU A 48 25.17 5.38 7.64
C GLU A 48 23.93 5.70 6.79
N TYR A 49 24.10 5.93 5.49
CA TYR A 49 23.00 6.19 4.56
C TYR A 49 22.01 5.01 4.52
N GLN A 50 22.49 3.78 4.41
CA GLN A 50 21.65 2.58 4.40
C GLN A 50 20.85 2.42 5.72
N GLN A 51 21.43 2.81 6.85
CA GLN A 51 20.73 2.82 8.15
C GLN A 51 19.67 3.91 8.23
N LEU A 52 19.91 5.07 7.59
CA LEU A 52 18.94 6.16 7.52
C LEU A 52 17.76 5.81 6.60
N PHE A 53 18.01 5.10 5.49
CA PHE A 53 17.00 4.81 4.48
C PHE A 53 16.79 3.31 4.33
N SER A 54 15.90 2.78 5.17
CA SER A 54 15.50 1.37 5.11
C SER A 54 14.74 1.07 3.81
N GLU A 55 15.01 -0.09 3.24
CA GLU A 55 14.30 -0.62 2.08
C GLU A 55 12.81 -0.85 2.43
N PRO A 56 11.88 -0.43 1.56
CA PRO A 56 10.52 -0.94 1.60
C PRO A 56 10.50 -2.44 1.25
N ALA A 57 9.44 -3.13 1.66
CA ALA A 57 9.24 -4.56 1.44
C ALA A 57 9.44 -4.98 -0.02
N THR A 58 8.94 -4.16 -0.96
CA THR A 58 9.05 -4.41 -2.41
C THR A 58 10.46 -4.22 -2.97
N TRP A 59 11.35 -3.54 -2.24
CA TRP A 59 12.75 -3.26 -2.64
C TRP A 59 13.78 -4.08 -1.86
N ARG A 60 13.34 -5.17 -1.21
CA ARG A 60 14.21 -5.98 -0.36
C ARG A 60 15.42 -6.51 -1.13
N GLY A 61 16.60 -6.32 -0.56
CA GLY A 61 17.87 -6.80 -1.11
C GLY A 61 18.53 -5.81 -2.07
N TYR A 62 17.98 -4.60 -2.24
CA TYR A 62 18.58 -3.54 -3.04
C TYR A 62 20.02 -3.22 -2.61
N TRP A 63 20.25 -3.05 -1.31
CA TRP A 63 21.56 -2.70 -0.76
C TRP A 63 22.57 -3.83 -0.82
N ASP A 64 22.11 -5.07 -0.69
CA ASP A 64 22.97 -6.26 -0.69
C ASP A 64 23.22 -6.82 -2.10
N GLU A 65 22.76 -6.12 -3.15
CA GLU A 65 22.75 -6.60 -4.55
C GLU A 65 22.05 -7.97 -4.72
N ARG A 66 21.18 -8.31 -3.76
CA ARG A 66 20.35 -9.52 -3.74
C ARG A 66 18.92 -9.26 -4.21
N LEU A 67 18.65 -8.04 -4.67
CA LEU A 67 17.36 -7.68 -5.25
C LEU A 67 17.10 -8.59 -6.44
N GLY A 68 16.20 -9.54 -6.23
CA GLY A 68 15.85 -10.59 -7.17
C GLY A 68 14.43 -11.04 -6.91
N PHE A 69 13.87 -11.82 -7.83
CA PHE A 69 12.56 -12.43 -7.66
C PHE A 69 12.65 -13.52 -6.58
N ASP A 70 12.55 -13.13 -5.32
CA ASP A 70 12.34 -14.09 -4.24
C ASP A 70 10.92 -14.65 -4.38
N GLU A 71 10.80 -15.85 -4.95
CA GLU A 71 9.52 -16.54 -5.12
C GLU A 71 8.76 -16.71 -3.79
N SER A 72 9.43 -16.59 -2.64
CA SER A 72 8.77 -16.67 -1.33
C SER A 72 7.93 -15.44 -0.99
N THR A 73 8.25 -14.27 -1.54
CA THR A 73 7.54 -12.99 -1.30
C THR A 73 6.66 -12.57 -2.47
N LEU A 74 6.72 -13.26 -3.60
CA LEU A 74 5.94 -12.97 -4.79
C LEU A 74 4.80 -13.97 -4.94
N PHE A 75 3.66 -13.48 -5.43
CA PHE A 75 2.63 -14.31 -6.01
C PHE A 75 2.80 -14.31 -7.53
N ILE A 76 2.95 -15.50 -8.12
CA ILE A 76 3.13 -15.68 -9.56
C ILE A 76 2.02 -16.58 -10.07
N LYS A 77 1.26 -16.09 -11.06
CA LYS A 77 0.26 -16.88 -11.78
C LYS A 77 0.25 -16.48 -13.26
N GLY A 78 0.90 -17.29 -14.09
CA GLY A 78 1.14 -16.92 -15.49
C GLY A 78 1.92 -15.61 -15.56
N ASP A 79 1.40 -14.64 -16.30
CA ASP A 79 2.02 -13.30 -16.43
C ASP A 79 1.68 -12.36 -15.25
N PHE A 80 0.81 -12.77 -14.33
CA PHE A 80 0.48 -11.96 -13.16
C PHE A 80 1.50 -12.17 -12.05
N VAL A 81 2.23 -11.12 -11.72
CA VAL A 81 3.18 -11.06 -10.61
C VAL A 81 2.78 -9.93 -9.67
N THR A 82 2.76 -10.19 -8.37
CA THR A 82 2.54 -9.14 -7.35
C THR A 82 3.24 -9.49 -6.05
N ASP A 83 3.75 -8.48 -5.36
CA ASP A 83 4.41 -8.64 -4.06
C ASP A 83 3.38 -8.93 -2.96
N LEU A 84 3.59 -10.00 -2.20
CA LEU A 84 2.75 -10.39 -1.05
C LEU A 84 3.23 -9.77 0.27
N TRP A 85 4.39 -9.13 0.23
CA TRP A 85 5.20 -8.71 1.36
C TRP A 85 5.57 -9.97 2.18
N GLU A 86 6.33 -9.85 3.28
CA GLU A 86 6.59 -11.03 4.14
C GLU A 86 5.28 -11.79 4.45
N ARG A 87 5.35 -13.14 4.36
CA ARG A 87 4.20 -14.07 4.35
C ARG A 87 3.31 -14.01 5.58
N GLU A 88 3.79 -13.50 6.71
CA GLU A 88 2.95 -13.42 7.91
C GLU A 88 2.34 -12.01 8.07
N PRO A 89 1.00 -11.88 8.06
CA PRO A 89 0.38 -10.65 8.46
C PRO A 89 0.71 -10.41 9.94
N ARG A 90 1.44 -9.32 10.24
CA ARG A 90 1.56 -8.81 11.62
C ARG A 90 0.20 -8.58 12.27
N TYR A 91 -0.81 -8.29 11.46
CA TYR A 91 -2.13 -7.88 11.88
C TYR A 91 -3.19 -8.84 11.33
N GLU A 92 -3.83 -9.56 12.24
CA GLU A 92 -4.96 -10.44 11.96
C GLU A 92 -6.01 -10.33 13.05
N LEU A 93 -7.25 -10.75 12.74
CA LEU A 93 -8.31 -10.77 13.73
C LEU A 93 -7.98 -11.70 14.91
N LYS A 94 -7.31 -12.84 14.66
CA LYS A 94 -6.87 -13.76 15.72
C LYS A 94 -5.86 -13.09 16.67
N TRP A 95 -4.90 -12.36 16.11
CA TRP A 95 -3.94 -11.56 16.88
C TRP A 95 -4.64 -10.49 17.73
N LEU A 96 -5.57 -9.73 17.13
CA LEU A 96 -6.30 -8.69 17.83
C LEU A 96 -7.18 -9.25 18.96
N LYS A 97 -7.88 -10.36 18.72
CA LYS A 97 -8.66 -11.07 19.74
C LYS A 97 -7.80 -11.55 20.90
N LYS A 98 -6.62 -12.09 20.62
CA LYS A 98 -5.67 -12.51 21.67
C LYS A 98 -5.23 -11.33 22.54
N ARG A 99 -4.93 -10.18 21.93
CA ARG A 99 -4.58 -8.94 22.66
C ARG A 99 -5.73 -8.41 23.50
N TYR A 100 -6.93 -8.40 22.94
CA TYR A 100 -8.15 -7.96 23.63
C TYR A 100 -8.42 -8.82 24.87
N ASN A 101 -8.36 -10.16 24.72
CA ASN A 101 -8.53 -11.09 25.85
C ASN A 101 -7.42 -10.98 26.90
N ALA A 102 -6.22 -10.52 26.50
CA ALA A 102 -5.13 -10.22 27.43
C ALA A 102 -5.27 -8.84 28.12
N GLY A 103 -6.41 -8.16 27.96
CA GLY A 103 -6.69 -6.87 28.61
C GLY A 103 -5.94 -5.68 28.02
N LYS A 104 -5.43 -5.78 26.78
CA LYS A 104 -4.78 -4.64 26.11
C LYS A 104 -5.82 -3.59 25.72
N SER A 105 -5.63 -2.36 26.18
CA SER A 105 -6.50 -1.21 25.86
C SER A 105 -6.12 -0.57 24.51
N ASP A 106 -6.27 -1.31 23.42
CA ASP A 106 -6.03 -0.80 22.07
C ASP A 106 -7.10 0.25 21.70
N LYS A 107 -6.66 1.40 21.14
CA LYS A 107 -7.58 2.45 20.66
C LYS A 107 -7.99 2.17 19.22
N PHE A 108 -9.28 2.26 18.90
CA PHE A 108 -9.77 2.04 17.53
C PHE A 108 -10.11 3.34 16.83
N LEU A 109 -9.77 3.43 15.54
CA LEU A 109 -10.26 4.44 14.62
C LEU A 109 -11.21 3.77 13.64
N LEU A 110 -12.50 3.91 13.91
CA LEU A 110 -13.58 3.43 13.05
C LEU A 110 -13.74 4.38 11.86
N PHE A 111 -13.83 3.83 10.65
CA PHE A 111 -14.08 4.60 9.44
C PHE A 111 -15.01 3.83 8.51
N TRP A 112 -15.88 4.57 7.82
CA TRP A 112 -16.75 4.04 6.78
C TRP A 112 -17.22 5.20 5.90
N GLY A 113 -17.32 4.96 4.59
CA GLY A 113 -17.62 6.00 3.60
C GLY A 113 -16.37 6.67 3.02
N HIS A 114 -16.57 7.42 1.94
CA HIS A 114 -15.48 7.92 1.07
C HIS A 114 -15.68 9.36 0.59
N GLN A 115 -16.70 10.06 1.11
CA GLN A 115 -17.01 11.42 0.69
C GLN A 115 -15.90 12.39 1.13
N LYS A 116 -15.47 13.25 0.21
CA LYS A 116 -14.54 14.33 0.52
C LYS A 116 -15.26 15.40 1.34
N SER A 117 -14.60 15.83 2.40
CA SER A 117 -14.98 16.98 3.22
C SER A 117 -13.99 18.12 3.01
N ALA A 118 -14.34 19.33 3.47
CA ALA A 118 -13.44 20.49 3.40
C ALA A 118 -12.08 20.22 4.06
N ASN A 119 -12.08 19.47 5.16
CA ASN A 119 -10.87 18.97 5.81
C ASN A 119 -10.71 17.47 5.57
N LEU A 120 -9.47 16.99 5.53
CA LEU A 120 -9.18 15.58 5.44
C LEU A 120 -9.70 14.83 6.67
N SER A 121 -10.36 13.70 6.45
CA SER A 121 -10.99 12.90 7.50
C SER A 121 -10.70 11.42 7.27
N ALA A 122 -11.14 10.57 8.21
CA ALA A 122 -10.93 9.13 8.12
C ALA A 122 -11.56 8.47 6.88
N SER A 123 -12.43 9.19 6.15
CA SER A 123 -12.90 8.80 4.81
C SER A 123 -11.77 8.49 3.82
N CYS A 124 -10.60 9.12 3.99
CA CYS A 124 -9.44 8.90 3.13
C CYS A 124 -8.84 7.49 3.26
N LEU A 125 -9.15 6.77 4.34
CA LEU A 125 -8.75 5.37 4.55
C LEU A 125 -9.54 4.41 3.64
N SER A 126 -10.71 4.82 3.14
CA SER A 126 -11.52 4.00 2.25
C SER A 126 -10.83 3.75 0.90
N GLN A 127 -11.02 2.54 0.37
CA GLN A 127 -10.59 2.17 -0.99
C GLN A 127 -11.30 3.00 -2.08
N TRP A 128 -12.50 3.50 -1.77
CA TRP A 128 -13.34 4.28 -2.67
C TRP A 128 -13.02 5.78 -2.65
N TYR A 129 -12.16 6.23 -1.73
CA TYR A 129 -11.75 7.63 -1.67
C TYR A 129 -10.96 7.99 -2.94
N GLY A 130 -11.43 9.00 -3.67
CA GLY A 130 -10.80 9.48 -4.89
C GLY A 130 -9.45 10.13 -4.62
N SER A 131 -8.37 9.39 -4.87
CA SER A 131 -6.98 9.79 -4.75
C SER A 131 -6.19 9.00 -5.78
N SER A 132 -5.63 9.72 -6.74
CA SER A 132 -4.89 9.09 -7.82
C SER A 132 -3.50 8.67 -7.36
N PHE A 133 -3.03 7.56 -7.92
CA PHE A 133 -1.66 7.07 -7.76
C PHE A 133 -1.31 6.20 -8.97
N CYS A 134 -0.03 5.93 -9.16
CA CYS A 134 0.50 5.17 -10.27
C CYS A 134 1.23 3.92 -9.80
N GLU A 135 1.27 2.90 -10.66
CA GLU A 135 2.19 1.78 -10.59
C GLU A 135 2.75 1.59 -12.00
N ASP A 136 4.04 1.86 -12.15
CA ASP A 136 4.71 2.07 -13.42
C ASP A 136 3.94 3.07 -14.30
N GLU A 137 3.52 2.64 -15.49
CA GLU A 137 2.76 3.46 -16.43
C GLU A 137 1.25 3.49 -16.14
N ALA A 138 0.76 2.59 -15.28
CA ALA A 138 -0.66 2.47 -14.98
C ALA A 138 -1.09 3.51 -13.93
N LYS A 139 -2.06 4.36 -14.28
CA LYS A 139 -2.67 5.33 -13.37
C LYS A 139 -4.03 4.83 -12.87
N TYR A 140 -4.23 4.92 -11.57
CA TYR A 140 -5.49 4.57 -10.90
C TYR A 140 -6.07 5.82 -10.23
N ILE A 141 -7.40 5.96 -10.24
CA ILE A 141 -8.08 7.12 -9.62
C ILE A 141 -8.49 6.87 -8.17
N CYS A 142 -8.52 5.61 -7.75
CA CYS A 142 -8.73 5.16 -6.38
C CYS A 142 -8.21 3.72 -6.21
N ALA A 143 -8.15 3.25 -4.98
CA ALA A 143 -7.58 1.94 -4.68
C ALA A 143 -8.53 0.77 -5.04
N GLU A 144 -9.86 1.00 -5.08
CA GLU A 144 -10.82 0.02 -5.64
C GLU A 144 -10.52 -0.27 -7.12
N GLN A 145 -10.19 0.74 -7.91
CA GLN A 145 -9.84 0.56 -9.33
C GLN A 145 -8.63 -0.37 -9.47
N TYR A 146 -7.57 -0.11 -8.69
CA TYR A 146 -6.38 -0.94 -8.63
C TYR A 146 -6.72 -2.38 -8.25
N MET A 147 -7.48 -2.57 -7.17
CA MET A 147 -7.85 -3.90 -6.69
C MET A 147 -8.59 -4.71 -7.76
N MET A 148 -9.57 -4.09 -8.44
CA MET A 148 -10.35 -4.77 -9.47
C MET A 148 -9.53 -4.99 -10.75
N ALA A 149 -8.63 -4.07 -11.12
CA ALA A 149 -7.72 -4.24 -12.25
C ALA A 149 -6.74 -5.40 -12.02
N LYS A 150 -6.13 -5.49 -10.83
CA LYS A 150 -5.26 -6.61 -10.44
C LYS A 150 -6.01 -7.93 -10.39
N LYS A 151 -7.28 -7.92 -9.97
CA LYS A 151 -8.15 -9.09 -10.04
C LYS A 151 -8.34 -9.55 -11.49
N ALA A 152 -8.68 -8.64 -12.41
CA ALA A 152 -8.84 -8.96 -13.82
C ALA A 152 -7.53 -9.50 -14.44
N GLN A 153 -6.38 -8.90 -14.12
CA GLN A 153 -5.05 -9.37 -14.53
C GLN A 153 -4.75 -10.78 -14.01
N CYS A 154 -4.99 -11.05 -12.73
CA CYS A 154 -4.76 -12.35 -12.10
C CYS A 154 -5.54 -13.49 -12.78
N PHE A 155 -6.72 -13.20 -13.33
CA PHE A 155 -7.55 -14.18 -14.05
C PHE A 155 -7.48 -14.04 -15.59
N GLY A 156 -6.59 -13.19 -16.12
CA GLY A 156 -6.37 -13.03 -17.55
C GLY A 156 -7.53 -12.37 -18.32
N ASP A 157 -8.46 -11.71 -17.63
CA ASP A 157 -9.62 -11.07 -18.26
C ASP A 157 -9.29 -9.66 -18.75
N LYS A 158 -8.69 -9.60 -19.96
CA LYS A 158 -8.26 -8.33 -20.59
C LYS A 158 -9.41 -7.37 -20.88
N GLU A 159 -10.61 -7.90 -21.16
CA GLU A 159 -11.80 -7.09 -21.44
C GLU A 159 -12.29 -6.39 -20.17
N ALA A 160 -12.45 -7.16 -19.08
CA ALA A 160 -12.82 -6.58 -17.78
C ALA A 160 -11.76 -5.58 -17.32
N LEU A 161 -10.47 -5.88 -17.52
CA LEU A 161 -9.37 -4.96 -17.21
C LEU A 161 -9.55 -3.61 -17.94
N GLY A 162 -9.78 -3.63 -19.25
CA GLY A 162 -9.99 -2.41 -20.04
C GLY A 162 -11.20 -1.59 -19.57
N GLN A 163 -12.31 -2.27 -19.24
CA GLN A 163 -13.51 -1.63 -18.71
C GLN A 163 -13.26 -1.01 -17.32
N ILE A 164 -12.57 -1.71 -16.43
CA ILE A 164 -12.24 -1.24 -15.07
C ILE A 164 -11.31 -0.02 -15.12
N LEU A 165 -10.28 -0.06 -15.97
CA LEU A 165 -9.36 1.07 -16.14
C LEU A 165 -10.04 2.32 -16.74
N SER A 166 -11.09 2.12 -17.53
CA SER A 166 -11.89 3.21 -18.11
C SER A 166 -12.98 3.76 -17.18
N ALA A 167 -13.38 2.99 -16.17
CA ALA A 167 -14.43 3.39 -15.24
C ALA A 167 -14.00 4.58 -14.36
N LYS A 168 -14.96 5.45 -14.02
CA LYS A 168 -14.72 6.65 -13.20
C LYS A 168 -15.39 6.59 -11.83
N ASP A 169 -16.23 5.59 -11.61
CA ASP A 169 -17.00 5.40 -10.39
C ASP A 169 -16.59 4.11 -9.67
N PRO A 170 -16.24 4.16 -8.36
CA PRO A 170 -15.85 2.97 -7.59
C PRO A 170 -16.92 1.88 -7.54
N ALA A 171 -18.22 2.23 -7.55
CA ALA A 171 -19.28 1.22 -7.53
C ALA A 171 -19.33 0.46 -8.86
N GLN A 172 -19.14 1.16 -9.99
CA GLN A 172 -18.99 0.54 -11.30
C GLN A 172 -17.75 -0.37 -11.36
N MET A 173 -16.59 0.08 -10.87
CA MET A 173 -15.36 -0.73 -10.83
C MET A 173 -15.59 -2.04 -10.05
N LYS A 174 -16.22 -1.95 -8.88
CA LYS A 174 -16.57 -3.11 -8.05
C LYS A 174 -17.54 -4.05 -8.76
N ALA A 175 -18.52 -3.51 -9.48
CA ALA A 175 -19.48 -4.30 -10.25
C ALA A 175 -18.78 -5.08 -11.38
N LEU A 176 -17.89 -4.42 -12.13
CA LEU A 176 -17.07 -5.06 -13.17
C LEU A 176 -16.15 -6.13 -12.59
N GLY A 177 -15.50 -5.85 -11.46
CA GLY A 177 -14.63 -6.80 -10.78
C GLY A 177 -15.35 -8.05 -10.24
N ARG A 178 -16.68 -7.99 -10.03
CA ARG A 178 -17.51 -9.18 -9.72
C ARG A 178 -17.78 -10.04 -10.95
N GLN A 179 -17.63 -9.48 -12.15
CA GLN A 179 -17.89 -10.15 -13.44
C GLN A 179 -16.63 -10.69 -14.11
N VAL A 180 -15.45 -10.54 -13.49
CA VAL A 180 -14.17 -11.08 -13.99
C VAL A 180 -14.31 -12.58 -14.28
N ARG A 181 -14.06 -12.95 -15.53
CA ARG A 181 -14.10 -14.34 -16.01
C ARG A 181 -12.96 -15.15 -15.43
N GLY A 182 -13.18 -16.45 -15.27
CA GLY A 182 -12.16 -17.36 -14.73
C GLY A 182 -11.83 -17.14 -13.26
N PHE A 183 -12.66 -16.38 -12.53
CA PHE A 183 -12.47 -16.11 -11.11
C PHE A 183 -12.47 -17.40 -10.28
N ASP A 184 -11.38 -17.62 -9.55
CA ASP A 184 -11.25 -18.65 -8.52
C ASP A 184 -11.07 -17.97 -7.15
N ALA A 185 -11.99 -18.26 -6.23
CA ALA A 185 -11.97 -17.67 -4.90
C ALA A 185 -10.75 -18.10 -4.07
N LYS A 186 -10.28 -19.34 -4.20
CA LYS A 186 -9.12 -19.84 -3.44
C LYS A 186 -7.85 -19.12 -3.90
N VAL A 187 -7.66 -19.03 -5.22
CA VAL A 187 -6.54 -18.29 -5.81
C VAL A 187 -6.59 -16.83 -5.39
N TRP A 188 -7.78 -16.20 -5.41
CA TRP A 188 -7.91 -14.81 -4.99
C TRP A 188 -7.67 -14.63 -3.49
N ASP A 189 -8.08 -15.59 -2.65
CA ASP A 189 -7.87 -15.53 -1.21
C ASP A 189 -6.38 -15.54 -0.82
N GLU A 190 -5.53 -16.18 -1.61
CA GLU A 190 -4.07 -16.18 -1.43
C GLU A 190 -3.43 -14.81 -1.70
N VAL A 191 -3.99 -14.01 -2.62
CA VAL A 191 -3.31 -12.80 -3.14
C VAL A 191 -4.02 -11.48 -2.83
N LYS A 192 -5.33 -11.49 -2.57
CA LYS A 192 -6.15 -10.27 -2.41
C LYS A 192 -5.62 -9.32 -1.33
N PHE A 193 -5.06 -9.87 -0.24
CA PHE A 193 -4.51 -9.08 0.84
C PHE A 193 -3.27 -8.31 0.38
N GLY A 194 -2.34 -9.00 -0.31
CA GLY A 194 -1.15 -8.38 -0.91
C GLY A 194 -1.54 -7.28 -1.90
N VAL A 195 -2.53 -7.52 -2.77
CA VAL A 195 -3.05 -6.52 -3.71
C VAL A 195 -3.55 -5.26 -3.00
N VAL A 196 -4.37 -5.39 -1.96
CA VAL A 196 -4.89 -4.21 -1.23
C VAL A 196 -3.80 -3.54 -0.39
N LEU A 197 -2.82 -4.30 0.12
CA LEU A 197 -1.65 -3.75 0.78
C LEU A 197 -0.80 -2.91 -0.18
N ASN A 198 -0.49 -3.42 -1.37
CA ASN A 198 0.22 -2.69 -2.43
C ASN A 198 -0.53 -1.41 -2.81
N ALA A 199 -1.84 -1.51 -3.07
CA ALA A 199 -2.68 -0.34 -3.37
C ALA A 199 -2.63 0.71 -2.25
N SER A 200 -2.68 0.25 -0.98
CA SER A 200 -2.61 1.13 0.19
C SER A 200 -1.24 1.79 0.29
N TYR A 201 -0.15 1.04 0.10
CA TYR A 201 1.20 1.60 0.11
C TYR A 201 1.38 2.64 -0.98
N LEU A 202 1.06 2.31 -2.24
CA LEU A 202 1.19 3.23 -3.39
C LEU A 202 0.35 4.49 -3.22
N LYS A 203 -0.92 4.35 -2.81
CA LYS A 203 -1.81 5.49 -2.56
C LYS A 203 -1.22 6.43 -1.52
N PHE A 204 -0.81 5.91 -0.37
CA PHE A 204 -0.37 6.73 0.76
C PHE A 204 1.10 7.17 0.64
N SER A 205 1.96 6.47 -0.09
CA SER A 205 3.34 6.91 -0.34
C SER A 205 3.39 8.07 -1.34
N GLN A 206 2.49 8.07 -2.34
CA GLN A 206 2.47 9.06 -3.42
C GLN A 206 1.65 10.33 -3.11
N ASN A 207 0.81 10.32 -2.06
CA ASN A 207 -0.05 11.44 -1.69
C ASN A 207 0.31 11.94 -0.29
N ALA A 208 1.03 13.05 -0.17
CA ALA A 208 1.61 13.50 1.10
C ALA A 208 0.60 13.79 2.21
N LEU A 209 -0.45 14.55 1.92
CA LEU A 209 -1.51 14.84 2.91
C LEU A 209 -2.18 13.56 3.42
N LEU A 210 -2.33 12.55 2.56
CA LEU A 210 -2.87 11.26 2.96
C LEU A 210 -1.86 10.48 3.80
N ARG A 211 -0.57 10.48 3.40
CA ARG A 211 0.53 9.89 4.14
C ARG A 211 0.55 10.37 5.57
N ASP A 212 0.51 11.68 5.75
CA ASP A 212 0.56 12.33 7.06
C ASP A 212 -0.65 11.94 7.90
N PHE A 213 -1.84 11.92 7.30
CA PHE A 213 -3.04 11.45 8.00
C PHE A 213 -2.89 10.00 8.47
N LEU A 214 -2.39 9.09 7.61
CA LEU A 214 -2.19 7.70 7.95
C LEU A 214 -1.17 7.54 9.09
N LEU A 215 -0.06 8.28 9.05
CA LEU A 215 0.96 8.28 10.10
C LEU A 215 0.42 8.85 11.43
N GLN A 216 -0.39 9.91 11.38
CA GLN A 216 -1.04 10.50 12.56
C GLN A 216 -2.05 9.57 13.24
N THR A 217 -2.51 8.51 12.56
CA THR A 217 -3.30 7.47 13.24
C THR A 217 -2.52 6.79 14.37
N GLY A 218 -1.18 6.83 14.32
CA GLY A 218 -0.28 6.35 15.36
C GLY A 218 -0.44 4.86 15.58
N SER A 219 -0.64 4.43 16.82
CA SER A 219 -0.84 3.02 17.18
C SER A 219 -2.30 2.56 17.16
N LYS A 220 -3.24 3.40 16.69
CA LYS A 220 -4.67 3.02 16.63
C LYS A 220 -4.86 1.82 15.69
N ILE A 221 -5.79 0.93 16.04
CA ILE A 221 -6.28 -0.09 15.11
C ILE A 221 -7.24 0.58 14.15
N LEU A 222 -6.98 0.47 12.86
CA LEU A 222 -7.84 1.00 11.82
C LEU A 222 -8.96 -0.01 11.57
N VAL A 223 -10.21 0.44 11.60
CA VAL A 223 -11.37 -0.44 11.53
C VAL A 223 -12.35 0.05 10.47
N GLU A 224 -12.48 -0.72 9.38
CA GLU A 224 -13.48 -0.48 8.35
C GLU A 224 -14.85 -0.92 8.89
N ALA A 225 -15.59 0.06 9.42
CA ALA A 225 -16.88 -0.08 10.08
C ALA A 225 -18.05 -0.17 9.08
N SER A 226 -17.87 -1.00 8.06
CA SER A 226 -18.88 -1.29 7.05
C SER A 226 -19.87 -2.34 7.58
N PRO A 227 -21.19 -2.04 7.63
CA PRO A 227 -22.20 -3.00 8.07
C PRO A 227 -22.44 -4.14 7.06
N VAL A 228 -22.04 -3.94 5.80
CA VAL A 228 -22.33 -4.87 4.69
C VAL A 228 -21.11 -5.64 4.19
N ASP A 229 -19.89 -5.25 4.59
CA ASP A 229 -18.66 -5.93 4.20
C ASP A 229 -18.08 -6.74 5.36
N LYS A 230 -18.06 -8.07 5.20
CA LYS A 230 -17.53 -9.01 6.20
C LYS A 230 -16.10 -9.49 5.88
N ILE A 231 -15.54 -9.10 4.74
CA ILE A 231 -14.16 -9.46 4.36
C ILE A 231 -13.25 -8.29 4.68
N TRP A 232 -13.50 -7.13 4.05
CA TRP A 232 -12.67 -5.96 4.22
C TRP A 232 -13.06 -5.16 5.47
N GLY A 233 -14.33 -5.23 5.88
CA GLY A 233 -14.86 -4.61 7.08
C GLY A 233 -15.21 -5.58 8.23
N ILE A 234 -15.76 -5.02 9.30
CA ILE A 234 -16.17 -5.76 10.51
C ILE A 234 -17.61 -6.28 10.47
N GLY A 235 -18.39 -5.94 9.44
CA GLY A 235 -19.80 -6.31 9.33
C GLY A 235 -20.71 -5.63 10.36
N LEU A 236 -20.28 -4.47 10.88
CA LEU A 236 -20.99 -3.62 11.85
C LEU A 236 -20.73 -2.15 11.50
N GLY A 237 -21.73 -1.29 11.74
CA GLY A 237 -21.59 0.16 11.56
C GLY A 237 -20.80 0.82 12.70
N ALA A 238 -20.23 2.00 12.46
CA ALA A 238 -19.41 2.72 13.46
C ALA A 238 -20.18 3.08 14.75
N SER A 239 -21.52 3.21 14.67
CA SER A 239 -22.40 3.51 15.80
C SER A 239 -22.90 2.27 16.54
N ASP A 240 -22.53 1.06 16.12
CA ASP A 240 -22.90 -0.18 16.82
C ASP A 240 -22.05 -0.33 18.09
N ASP A 241 -22.67 -0.62 19.24
CA ASP A 241 -21.98 -0.81 20.52
C ASP A 241 -20.92 -1.93 20.45
N ASN A 242 -21.08 -2.89 19.55
CA ASN A 242 -20.15 -4.00 19.34
C ASN A 242 -18.98 -3.64 18.42
N ALA A 243 -19.00 -2.49 17.75
CA ALA A 243 -17.93 -2.08 16.83
C ALA A 243 -16.58 -1.91 17.57
N GLN A 244 -16.63 -1.57 18.86
CA GLN A 244 -15.45 -1.46 19.73
C GLN A 244 -15.01 -2.79 20.36
N ASN A 245 -15.63 -3.91 19.99
CA ASN A 245 -15.31 -5.23 20.55
C ASN A 245 -14.94 -6.24 19.44
N PRO A 246 -13.65 -6.54 19.21
CA PRO A 246 -13.22 -7.47 18.17
C PRO A 246 -13.72 -8.90 18.39
N MET A 247 -14.17 -9.27 19.60
CA MET A 247 -14.80 -10.56 19.87
C MET A 247 -16.22 -10.65 19.29
N LYS A 248 -16.86 -9.51 19.00
CA LYS A 248 -18.23 -9.41 18.50
C LYS A 248 -18.32 -9.08 17.00
N TRP A 249 -17.20 -8.77 16.37
CA TRP A 249 -17.14 -8.50 14.93
C TRP A 249 -17.62 -9.70 14.12
N ARG A 250 -18.36 -9.40 13.04
CA ARG A 250 -18.93 -10.38 12.10
C ARG A 250 -18.12 -10.47 10.80
N GLY A 251 -17.07 -9.68 10.69
CA GLY A 251 -16.17 -9.59 9.55
C GLY A 251 -14.70 -9.61 9.96
N GLN A 252 -13.81 -9.61 8.96
CA GLN A 252 -12.39 -9.86 9.13
C GLN A 252 -11.54 -8.59 9.24
N ASN A 253 -12.07 -7.42 8.90
CA ASN A 253 -11.35 -6.13 8.90
C ASN A 253 -10.04 -6.15 8.10
N LEU A 254 -9.98 -6.89 6.98
CA LEU A 254 -8.73 -7.01 6.21
C LEU A 254 -8.21 -5.66 5.71
N LEU A 255 -9.08 -4.69 5.44
CA LEU A 255 -8.66 -3.36 4.95
C LEU A 255 -7.94 -2.60 6.05
N GLY A 256 -8.50 -2.59 7.27
CA GLY A 256 -7.86 -1.97 8.42
C GLY A 256 -6.46 -2.51 8.67
N PHE A 257 -6.29 -3.84 8.59
CA PHE A 257 -4.99 -4.49 8.76
C PHE A 257 -4.01 -4.19 7.62
N ALA A 258 -4.47 -4.15 6.36
CA ALA A 258 -3.64 -3.75 5.22
C ALA A 258 -3.15 -2.30 5.37
N LEU A 259 -4.02 -1.38 5.75
CA LEU A 259 -3.65 0.02 6.02
C LEU A 259 -2.64 0.16 7.16
N MET A 260 -2.79 -0.63 8.23
CA MET A 260 -1.82 -0.62 9.33
C MET A 260 -0.45 -1.18 8.90
N ARG A 261 -0.41 -2.23 8.07
CA ARG A 261 0.86 -2.72 7.50
C ARG A 261 1.50 -1.67 6.60
N ALA A 262 0.72 -1.02 5.73
CA ALA A 262 1.21 0.08 4.89
C ALA A 262 1.74 1.24 5.75
N ARG A 263 1.03 1.62 6.81
CA ARG A 263 1.45 2.67 7.75
C ARG A 263 2.79 2.36 8.39
N ASP A 264 2.95 1.15 8.93
CA ASP A 264 4.19 0.74 9.60
C ASP A 264 5.39 0.80 8.64
N GLU A 265 5.17 0.38 7.39
CA GLU A 265 6.21 0.42 6.36
C GLU A 265 6.53 1.85 5.90
N ILE A 266 5.51 2.68 5.66
CA ILE A 266 5.69 4.09 5.33
C ILE A 266 6.41 4.82 6.47
N ALA A 267 6.05 4.56 7.72
CA ALA A 267 6.71 5.15 8.88
C ALA A 267 8.20 4.79 8.94
N LYS A 268 8.55 3.55 8.58
CA LYS A 268 9.93 3.08 8.47
C LYS A 268 10.68 3.80 7.33
N VAL A 269 10.11 3.79 6.13
CA VAL A 269 10.74 4.30 4.89
C VAL A 269 10.90 5.82 4.91
N TYR A 270 9.87 6.55 5.35
CA TYR A 270 9.84 8.01 5.31
C TYR A 270 10.39 8.68 6.59
N LYS A 271 10.86 7.90 7.57
CA LYS A 271 11.39 8.40 8.85
C LYS A 271 12.39 9.55 8.69
N ASN A 272 13.30 9.40 7.73
CA ASN A 272 14.43 10.30 7.52
C ASN A 272 14.31 11.13 6.23
N VAL A 273 13.12 11.20 5.63
CA VAL A 273 12.91 11.95 4.36
C VAL A 273 13.24 13.45 4.49
N HIS A 274 13.15 14.00 5.71
CA HIS A 274 13.52 15.38 6.02
C HIS A 274 15.04 15.66 5.93
N LEU A 275 15.87 14.62 5.78
CA LEU A 275 17.31 14.72 5.52
C LEU A 275 17.63 14.70 4.01
N CYS A 276 16.63 14.56 3.15
CA CYS A 276 16.83 14.61 1.71
C CYS A 276 16.77 16.04 1.19
N ASP A 277 17.43 16.29 0.07
CA ASP A 277 17.31 17.54 -0.67
C ASP A 277 15.86 17.76 -1.12
N ALA A 278 15.25 18.86 -0.70
CA ALA A 278 13.87 19.21 -1.01
C ALA A 278 13.61 19.42 -2.51
N ILE A 279 14.63 19.80 -3.30
CA ILE A 279 14.53 19.92 -4.76
C ILE A 279 14.46 18.53 -5.39
N GLU A 280 15.10 17.55 -4.78
CA GLU A 280 15.09 16.17 -5.26
C GLU A 280 13.86 15.41 -4.80
N LEU A 281 13.23 15.79 -3.71
CA LEU A 281 11.94 15.22 -3.33
C LEU A 281 10.88 15.74 -4.31
N ASN A 282 10.22 14.82 -5.02
CA ASN A 282 9.18 15.19 -5.96
C ASN A 282 8.07 15.93 -5.19
N LEU A 283 7.83 17.21 -5.49
CA LEU A 283 6.95 18.08 -4.69
C LEU A 283 5.50 17.59 -4.67
N ASP A 284 5.07 16.84 -5.69
CA ASP A 284 3.74 16.21 -5.72
C ASP A 284 3.61 15.04 -4.71
N HIS A 285 4.72 14.54 -4.17
CA HIS A 285 4.79 13.48 -3.17
C HIS A 285 5.09 14.00 -1.75
N LEU A 286 5.28 15.31 -1.53
CA LEU A 286 5.58 15.92 -0.22
C LEU A 286 4.50 16.85 0.31
#